data_AF-A0A970HRZ4-F1
#
_entry.id   AF-A0A970HRZ4-F1
#
_cell.length_a   1.000
_cell.length_b   1.000
_cell.length_c   1.000
_cell.angle_alpha   90.00
_cell.angle_beta   90.00
_cell.angle_gamma   90.00
#
_symmetry.space_group_name_H-M   'P 1'
#
loop_
_entity.id
_entity.type
_entity.pdbx_description
1 polymer ?
#
loop_
_entity_poly.entity_id
_entity_poly.type
_entity_poly.pdbx_seq_one_letter_code
_entity_poly.pdbx_strand_id
1 'polypeptide(L)'
;MDRVKYLEKIEETIKNGRFKDTWESLSQYETPAWFRDAKFGIFIHWGVYSVPAFGNEWYPRSMYIKGTREYEHHIKTYGPHSQFGYKDFIPMFRAEKFDANKWAELFAAAGAKYVVPVAEHHDGFQMYKSELSHWNAAEMGPC
;
A
#
# COMPACT_ATOMS: atom_id res chain seq x y z
N MET A 1 14.90 0.75 16.83
CA MET A 1 14.83 2.23 16.72
C MET A 1 14.90 2.83 18.11
N ASP A 2 15.80 3.78 18.36
CA ASP A 2 15.79 4.57 19.60
C ASP A 2 14.69 5.63 19.49
N ARG A 3 13.62 5.45 20.27
CA ARG A 3 12.43 6.30 20.20
C ARG A 3 12.72 7.73 20.65
N VAL A 4 13.59 7.93 21.64
CA VAL A 4 13.89 9.26 22.17
C VAL A 4 14.62 10.07 21.10
N LYS A 5 15.67 9.49 20.53
CA LYS A 5 16.43 10.11 19.43
C LYS A 5 15.56 10.41 18.19
N TYR A 6 14.58 9.55 17.91
CA TYR A 6 13.66 9.76 16.79
C TYR A 6 12.71 10.94 17.03
N LEU A 7 12.18 11.07 18.25
CA LEU A 7 11.34 12.20 18.63
C LEU A 7 12.12 13.52 18.64
N GLU A 8 13.35 13.53 19.15
CA GLU A 8 14.23 14.72 19.11
C GLU A 8 14.45 15.20 17.67
N LYS A 9 14.66 14.27 16.73
CA LYS A 9 14.80 14.60 15.31
C LYS A 9 13.52 15.20 14.72
N ILE A 10 12.35 14.71 15.13
CA ILE A 10 11.05 15.27 14.70
C ILE A 10 10.92 16.71 15.20
N GLU A 11 11.17 16.95 16.48
CA GLU A 11 11.12 18.30 17.08
C GLU A 11 12.09 19.27 16.40
N GLU A 12 13.32 18.82 16.13
CA GLU A 12 14.31 19.63 15.40
C GLU A 12 13.84 19.95 13.97
N THR A 13 13.24 18.98 13.29
CA THR A 13 12.68 19.16 11.93
C THR A 13 11.53 20.18 11.94
N ILE A 14 10.63 20.11 12.91
CA ILE A 14 9.52 21.06 13.09
C ILE A 14 10.09 22.45 13.40
N LYS A 15 11.06 22.55 14.32
CA LYS A 15 11.68 23.82 14.72
C LYS A 15 12.37 24.53 13.55
N ASN A 16 13.14 23.79 12.75
CA ASN A 16 13.95 24.35 11.66
C ASN A 16 13.20 24.41 10.31
N GLY A 17 12.07 23.71 10.19
CA GLY A 17 11.27 23.66 8.96
C GLY A 17 10.39 24.89 8.75
N ARG A 18 9.98 25.07 7.47
CA ARG A 18 9.02 26.10 7.03
C ARG A 18 7.66 25.93 7.71
N PHE A 19 7.21 24.69 7.88
CA PHE A 19 5.94 24.36 8.52
C PHE A 19 6.14 24.00 9.98
N LYS A 20 5.19 24.41 10.82
CA LYS A 20 5.03 23.98 12.21
C LYS A 20 3.92 22.93 12.29
N ASP A 21 3.90 22.16 13.36
CA ASP A 21 2.91 21.12 13.66
C ASP A 21 1.56 21.67 14.15
N THR A 22 1.24 22.91 13.79
CA THR A 22 -0.04 23.56 14.09
C THR A 22 -0.87 23.74 12.83
N TRP A 23 -2.20 23.77 12.99
CA TRP A 23 -3.13 23.97 11.87
C TRP A 23 -2.93 25.32 11.17
N GLU A 24 -2.61 26.37 11.94
CA GLU A 24 -2.35 27.70 11.42
C GLU A 24 -1.16 27.70 10.45
N SER A 25 -0.12 26.93 10.76
CA SER A 25 1.04 26.80 9.88
C SER A 25 0.78 25.89 8.68
N LEU A 26 0.22 24.70 8.91
CA LEU A 26 -0.04 23.72 7.85
C LEU A 26 -1.07 24.21 6.81
N SER A 27 -2.03 25.03 7.22
CA SER A 27 -3.02 25.64 6.32
C SER A 27 -2.44 26.66 5.36
N GLN A 28 -1.19 27.09 5.55
CA GLN A 28 -0.46 27.94 4.59
C GLN A 28 0.12 27.13 3.41
N TYR A 29 -0.08 25.82 3.38
CA TYR A 29 0.33 25.00 2.24
C TYR A 29 -0.51 25.34 1.01
N GLU A 30 0.18 25.58 -0.09
CA GLU A 30 -0.44 25.69 -1.40
C GLU A 30 -0.05 24.49 -2.27
N THR A 31 -1.04 23.90 -2.94
CA THR A 31 -0.80 22.81 -3.89
C THR A 31 0.20 23.26 -4.95
N PRO A 32 1.32 22.55 -5.17
CA PRO A 32 2.36 22.99 -6.10
C PRO A 32 1.84 23.05 -7.54
N ALA A 33 2.39 23.98 -8.32
CA ALA A 33 1.95 24.23 -9.70
C ALA A 33 1.97 22.97 -10.57
N TRP A 34 3.04 22.17 -10.49
CA TRP A 34 3.16 20.94 -11.27
C TRP A 34 1.98 19.97 -11.05
N PHE A 35 1.45 19.84 -9.83
CA PHE A 35 0.34 18.93 -9.55
C PHE A 35 -0.98 19.49 -10.07
N ARG A 36 -1.17 20.82 -9.96
CA ARG A 36 -2.31 21.49 -10.60
C ARG A 36 -2.27 21.34 -12.11
N ASP A 37 -1.08 21.38 -12.71
CA ASP A 37 -0.88 21.30 -14.16
C ASP A 37 -0.89 19.87 -14.69
N ALA A 38 -0.63 18.88 -13.81
CA ALA A 38 -0.56 17.47 -14.16
C ALA A 38 -1.88 16.93 -14.74
N LYS A 39 -3.02 17.34 -14.18
CA LYS A 39 -4.43 16.98 -14.53
C LYS A 39 -4.79 15.49 -14.44
N PHE A 40 -3.89 14.59 -14.81
CA PHE A 40 -4.13 13.16 -14.93
C PHE A 40 -2.99 12.36 -14.30
N GLY A 41 -3.36 11.37 -13.49
CA GLY A 41 -2.44 10.40 -12.91
C GLY A 41 -3.11 9.06 -12.69
N ILE A 42 -2.30 8.05 -12.40
CA ILE A 42 -2.74 6.66 -12.26
C ILE A 42 -2.54 6.20 -10.82
N PHE A 43 -3.59 5.65 -10.21
CA PHE A 43 -3.54 5.04 -8.88
C PHE A 43 -3.65 3.52 -9.02
N ILE A 44 -2.75 2.77 -8.38
CA ILE A 44 -2.65 1.32 -8.51
C ILE A 44 -2.96 0.64 -7.17
N HIS A 45 -4.09 -0.09 -7.12
CA HIS A 45 -4.39 -1.03 -6.05
C HIS A 45 -3.80 -2.39 -6.40
N TRP A 46 -2.59 -2.65 -5.92
CA TRP A 46 -1.88 -3.91 -6.12
C TRP A 46 -1.14 -4.30 -4.83
N GLY A 47 -1.36 -5.53 -4.38
CA GLY A 47 -0.80 -6.06 -3.14
C GLY A 47 -1.19 -7.53 -2.93
N VAL A 48 -1.05 -8.04 -1.72
CA VAL A 48 -1.35 -9.45 -1.39
C VAL A 48 -2.81 -9.80 -1.70
N TYR A 49 -3.73 -8.84 -1.55
CA TYR A 49 -5.16 -9.00 -1.88
C TYR A 49 -5.41 -9.25 -3.37
N SER A 50 -4.43 -9.00 -4.24
CA SER A 50 -4.50 -9.33 -5.66
C SER A 50 -4.27 -10.83 -5.95
N VAL A 51 -3.65 -11.59 -5.04
CA VAL A 51 -3.37 -13.03 -5.20
C VAL A 51 -4.64 -13.87 -5.41
N PRO A 52 -5.68 -13.79 -4.56
CA PRO A 52 -6.89 -14.59 -4.76
C PRO A 52 -7.69 -14.18 -6.00
N ALA A 53 -7.45 -12.98 -6.56
CA ALA A 53 -8.11 -12.47 -7.76
C ALA A 53 -9.65 -12.61 -7.75
N PHE A 54 -10.26 -12.49 -6.57
CA PHE A 54 -11.68 -12.69 -6.36
C PHE A 54 -12.25 -11.59 -5.47
N GLY A 55 -13.49 -11.17 -5.74
CA GLY A 55 -14.11 -10.07 -5.03
C GLY A 55 -13.52 -8.73 -5.46
N ASN A 56 -12.69 -8.14 -4.60
CA ASN A 56 -11.97 -6.88 -4.79
C ASN A 56 -10.86 -6.76 -3.72
N GLU A 57 -10.25 -5.59 -3.56
CA GLU A 57 -9.20 -5.33 -2.57
C GLU A 57 -9.65 -5.48 -1.10
N TRP A 58 -10.97 -5.60 -0.85
CA TRP A 58 -11.54 -5.93 0.45
C TRP A 58 -11.69 -7.43 0.70
N TYR A 59 -11.26 -8.30 -0.22
CA TYR A 59 -11.17 -9.74 0.01
C TYR A 59 -10.57 -10.13 1.37
N PRO A 60 -9.49 -9.49 1.88
CA PRO A 60 -8.90 -9.83 3.18
C PRO A 60 -9.88 -9.68 4.35
N ARG A 61 -10.85 -8.76 4.22
CA ARG A 61 -11.93 -8.57 5.19
C ARG A 61 -13.08 -9.53 4.89
N SER A 62 -13.57 -9.53 3.66
CA SER A 62 -14.80 -10.22 3.27
C SER A 62 -14.67 -11.74 3.35
N MET A 63 -13.49 -12.31 3.13
CA MET A 63 -13.25 -13.75 3.27
C MET A 63 -13.60 -14.29 4.66
N TYR A 64 -13.57 -13.45 5.71
CA TYR A 64 -13.93 -13.85 7.07
C TYR A 64 -15.41 -13.61 7.45
N ILE A 65 -16.21 -13.00 6.56
CA ILE A 65 -17.62 -12.70 6.83
C ILE A 65 -18.49 -13.82 6.26
N LYS A 66 -18.99 -14.71 7.14
CA LYS A 66 -19.88 -15.83 6.78
C LYS A 66 -21.06 -15.37 5.93
N GLY A 67 -21.37 -16.13 4.88
CA GLY A 67 -22.47 -15.85 3.96
C GLY A 67 -22.14 -14.87 2.82
N THR A 68 -20.94 -14.29 2.80
CA THR A 68 -20.46 -13.55 1.62
C THR A 68 -19.94 -14.51 0.55
N ARG A 69 -19.96 -14.09 -0.72
CA ARG A 69 -19.39 -14.88 -1.82
C ARG A 69 -17.89 -15.11 -1.63
N GLU A 70 -17.18 -14.18 -1.01
CA GLU A 70 -15.75 -14.26 -0.73
C GLU A 70 -15.46 -15.33 0.33
N TYR A 71 -16.27 -15.41 1.39
CA TYR A 71 -16.16 -16.47 2.39
C TYR A 71 -16.36 -17.86 1.76
N GLU A 72 -17.46 -18.05 1.00
CA GLU A 72 -17.74 -19.33 0.35
C GLU A 72 -16.67 -19.71 -0.68
N HIS A 73 -16.21 -18.74 -1.47
CA HIS A 73 -15.10 -18.93 -2.40
C HIS A 73 -13.81 -19.34 -1.68
N HIS A 74 -13.50 -18.69 -0.55
CA HIS A 74 -12.30 -18.99 0.22
C HIS A 74 -12.30 -20.43 0.74
N ILE A 75 -13.39 -20.83 1.40
CA ILE A 75 -13.55 -22.18 1.95
C ILE A 75 -13.44 -23.23 0.83
N LYS A 76 -14.07 -22.99 -0.32
CA LYS A 76 -14.06 -23.93 -1.45
C LYS A 76 -12.70 -24.05 -2.14
N THR A 77 -11.95 -22.95 -2.22
CA THR A 77 -10.72 -22.87 -3.04
C THR A 77 -9.46 -23.15 -2.23
N TYR A 78 -9.39 -22.64 -1.00
CA TYR A 78 -8.20 -22.69 -0.15
C TYR A 78 -8.39 -23.53 1.12
N GLY A 79 -9.64 -23.76 1.51
CA GLY A 79 -9.99 -24.56 2.68
C GLY A 79 -10.42 -23.70 3.89
N PRO A 80 -10.61 -24.33 5.06
CA PRO A 80 -11.07 -23.63 6.25
C PRO A 80 -10.03 -22.61 6.75
N HIS A 81 -10.51 -21.48 7.25
CA HIS A 81 -9.68 -20.39 7.79
C HIS A 81 -8.69 -20.80 8.89
N SER A 82 -8.94 -21.90 9.59
CA SER A 82 -8.03 -22.46 10.60
C SER A 82 -6.79 -23.14 9.99
N GLN A 83 -6.83 -23.47 8.70
CA GLN A 83 -5.73 -24.08 7.95
C GLN A 83 -5.11 -23.10 6.95
N PHE A 84 -5.92 -22.24 6.35
CA PHE A 84 -5.49 -21.23 5.40
C PHE A 84 -6.15 -19.89 5.71
N GLY A 85 -5.38 -18.93 6.22
CA GLY A 85 -5.83 -17.56 6.48
C GLY A 85 -5.25 -16.57 5.48
N TYR A 86 -5.62 -15.30 5.59
CA TYR A 86 -5.17 -14.26 4.67
C TYR A 86 -3.64 -14.13 4.61
N LYS A 87 -2.96 -14.27 5.76
CA LYS A 87 -1.49 -14.27 5.84
C LYS A 87 -0.82 -15.32 4.95
N ASP A 88 -1.52 -16.40 4.62
CA ASP A 88 -0.98 -17.50 3.83
C ASP A 88 -0.93 -17.17 2.33
N PHE A 89 -1.58 -16.08 1.90
CA PHE A 89 -1.39 -15.52 0.55
C PHE A 89 -0.09 -14.73 0.41
N ILE A 90 0.52 -14.26 1.50
CA ILE A 90 1.74 -13.44 1.45
C ILE A 90 2.87 -14.15 0.69
N PRO A 91 3.26 -15.39 1.01
CA PRO A 91 4.29 -16.10 0.24
C PRO A 91 3.89 -16.41 -1.20
N MET A 92 2.60 -16.35 -1.54
CA MET A 92 2.10 -16.54 -2.90
C MET A 92 2.14 -15.25 -3.74
N PHE A 93 2.30 -14.09 -3.09
CA PHE A 93 2.43 -12.81 -3.78
C PHE A 93 3.84 -12.63 -4.35
N ARG A 94 4.14 -13.35 -5.45
CA ARG A 94 5.49 -13.47 -6.04
C ARG A 94 5.83 -12.49 -7.15
N ALA A 95 4.83 -11.83 -7.73
CA ALA A 95 5.01 -10.83 -8.78
C ALA A 95 5.97 -11.27 -9.93
N GLU A 96 5.98 -12.55 -10.30
CA GLU A 96 7.00 -13.16 -11.18
C GLU A 96 7.13 -12.51 -12.58
N LYS A 97 6.10 -11.77 -13.01
CA LYS A 97 6.04 -11.09 -14.31
C LYS A 97 6.02 -9.56 -14.17
N PHE A 98 6.29 -9.03 -12.98
CA PHE A 98 6.31 -7.60 -12.74
C PHE A 98 7.54 -6.96 -13.37
N ASP A 99 7.31 -5.87 -14.09
CA ASP A 99 8.35 -5.06 -14.72
C ASP A 99 7.95 -3.59 -14.55
N ALA A 100 8.63 -2.92 -13.61
CA ALA A 100 8.35 -1.52 -13.27
C ALA A 100 8.61 -0.57 -14.46
N ASN A 101 9.57 -0.90 -15.33
CA ASN A 101 9.88 -0.07 -16.51
C ASN A 101 8.74 -0.15 -17.52
N LYS A 102 8.24 -1.35 -17.82
CA LYS A 102 7.07 -1.51 -18.72
C LYS A 102 5.83 -0.80 -18.20
N TRP A 103 5.61 -0.83 -16.88
CA TRP A 103 4.52 -0.08 -16.27
C TRP A 103 4.73 1.43 -16.43
N ALA A 104 5.92 1.95 -16.09
CA ALA A 104 6.24 3.37 -16.25
C ALA A 104 6.10 3.85 -17.71
N GLU A 105 6.60 3.07 -18.67
CA GLU A 105 6.46 3.33 -20.10
C GLU A 105 4.99 3.38 -20.53
N LEU A 106 4.18 2.40 -20.10
CA LEU A 106 2.75 2.37 -20.38
C LEU A 106 2.02 3.60 -19.80
N PHE A 107 2.31 3.95 -18.54
CA PHE A 107 1.67 5.09 -17.88
C PHE A 107 2.06 6.43 -18.53
N ALA A 108 3.31 6.57 -18.94
CA ALA A 108 3.77 7.72 -19.70
C ALA A 108 3.07 7.80 -21.07
N ALA A 109 2.95 6.67 -21.78
CA ALA A 109 2.24 6.59 -23.05
C ALA A 109 0.73 6.90 -22.92
N ALA A 110 0.12 6.54 -21.78
CA ALA A 110 -1.25 6.92 -21.45
C ALA A 110 -1.41 8.42 -21.13
N GLY A 111 -0.31 9.18 -21.01
CA GLY A 111 -0.30 10.61 -20.73
C GLY A 111 -0.33 10.96 -19.24
N ALA A 112 -0.20 9.98 -18.34
CA ALA A 112 -0.18 10.23 -16.90
C ALA A 112 1.03 11.10 -16.52
N LYS A 113 0.80 12.07 -15.62
CA LYS A 113 1.83 12.99 -15.11
C LYS A 113 2.30 12.64 -13.71
N TYR A 114 1.58 11.75 -13.03
CA TYR A 114 1.97 11.16 -11.76
C TYR A 114 1.39 9.76 -11.63
N VAL A 115 2.06 8.93 -10.83
CA VAL A 115 1.64 7.56 -10.52
C VAL A 115 1.71 7.40 -9.02
N VAL A 116 0.68 6.82 -8.44
CA VAL A 116 0.61 6.50 -7.01
C VAL A 116 0.40 4.99 -6.91
N PRO A 117 1.34 4.21 -6.39
CA PRO A 117 1.04 2.86 -5.93
C PRO A 117 0.45 2.92 -4.52
N VAL A 118 -0.45 1.99 -4.18
CA VAL A 118 -0.83 1.77 -2.78
C VAL A 118 0.39 1.26 -2.02
N ALA A 119 0.90 2.07 -1.09
CA ALA A 119 2.05 1.71 -0.25
C ALA A 119 1.67 0.76 0.90
N GLU A 120 0.47 0.91 1.45
CA GLU A 120 -0.16 0.02 2.42
C GLU A 120 -1.68 0.16 2.27
N HIS A 121 -2.40 -0.95 2.18
CA HIS A 121 -3.87 -0.94 2.13
C HIS A 121 -4.45 -1.34 3.50
N HIS A 122 -5.75 -1.56 3.58
CA HIS A 122 -6.44 -1.95 4.82
C HIS A 122 -6.07 -3.35 5.35
N ASP A 123 -5.28 -4.13 4.60
CA ASP A 123 -4.81 -5.44 5.02
C ASP A 123 -3.52 -5.37 5.87
N GLY A 124 -2.92 -4.20 6.02
CA GLY A 124 -1.74 -3.95 6.86
C GLY A 124 -0.43 -4.50 6.30
N PHE A 125 -0.40 -4.90 5.02
CA PHE A 125 0.84 -5.34 4.36
C PHE A 125 1.54 -4.15 3.69
N GLN A 126 2.78 -3.89 4.11
CA GLN A 126 3.58 -2.75 3.65
C GLN A 126 4.33 -3.09 2.37
N MET A 127 4.04 -2.39 1.27
CA MET A 127 4.68 -2.59 -0.04
C MET A 127 6.08 -1.96 -0.15
N TYR A 128 6.70 -1.64 0.98
CA TYR A 128 8.04 -1.03 1.09
C TYR A 128 8.75 -1.57 2.34
N LYS A 129 10.08 -1.43 2.41
CA LYS A 129 10.85 -1.83 3.59
C LYS A 129 10.45 -0.95 4.79
N SER A 130 9.95 -1.57 5.85
CA SER A 130 9.48 -0.88 7.04
C SER A 130 10.18 -1.41 8.28
N GLU A 131 10.54 -0.52 9.21
CA GLU A 131 11.10 -0.90 10.51
C GLU A 131 10.00 -1.11 11.57
N LEU A 132 8.74 -0.83 11.24
CA LEU A 132 7.62 -0.85 12.18
C LEU A 132 6.90 -2.21 12.21
N SER A 133 6.98 -2.98 11.13
CA SER A 133 6.30 -4.27 10.98
C SER A 133 7.11 -5.19 10.07
N HIS A 134 7.17 -6.46 10.44
CA HIS A 134 7.76 -7.53 9.61
C HIS A 134 6.88 -7.87 8.40
N TRP A 135 5.58 -7.50 8.43
CA TRP A 135 4.63 -7.73 7.34
C TRP A 135 4.86 -6.73 6.22
N ASN A 136 5.97 -6.89 5.50
CA ASN A 136 6.36 -5.99 4.44
C ASN A 136 7.01 -6.71 3.25
N ALA A 137 6.98 -6.06 2.09
CA ALA A 137 7.45 -6.63 0.84
C ALA A 137 8.98 -6.84 0.78
N ALA A 138 9.75 -6.15 1.62
CA ALA A 138 11.21 -6.34 1.67
C ALA A 138 11.61 -7.58 2.48
N GLU A 139 10.81 -7.97 3.47
CA GLU A 139 11.05 -9.15 4.32
C GLU A 139 10.31 -10.39 3.85
N MET A 140 9.08 -10.22 3.35
CA MET A 140 8.16 -11.32 3.01
C MET A 140 7.67 -11.29 1.57
N GLY A 141 8.00 -10.23 0.83
CA GLY A 141 7.38 -9.93 -0.44
C GLY A 141 7.86 -10.79 -1.60
N PRO A 142 7.50 -10.40 -2.82
CA PRO A 142 7.68 -11.21 -4.01
C PRO A 142 9.13 -11.61 -4.24
N CYS A 143 9.38 -12.93 -4.31
CA CYS A 143 10.65 -13.56 -4.65
C CYS A 143 10.54 -14.48 -5.88
#